data_AF-K1UHN1-F1
#
_entry.id   AF-K1UHN1-F1
#
_cell.length_a   1.000
_cell.length_b   1.000
_cell.length_c   1.000
_cell.angle_alpha   90.00
_cell.angle_beta   90.00
_cell.angle_gamma   90.00
#
_symmetry.space_group_name_H-M   'P 1'
#
loop_
_entity.id
_entity.type
_entity.pdbx_description
1 polymer ?
#
loop_
_entity_poly.entity_id
_entity_poly.type
_entity_poly.pdbx_seq_one_letter_code
_entity_poly.pdbx_strand_id
1 'polypeptide(L)' 'MTDKATFVINGAERVVVSQLHRSPGVFFGQSVHANGTKLYSARIIPFKGSWIE' A
#
# COMPACT_ATOMS: atom_id res chain seq x y z
N MET A 1 -21.21 15.26 0.45
CA MET A 1 -19.99 16.08 0.43
C MET A 1 -20.46 17.52 0.31
N THR A 2 -19.97 18.42 1.16
CA THR A 2 -20.26 19.86 1.09
C THR A 2 -19.48 20.49 -0.06
N ASP A 3 -19.78 21.74 -0.40
CA ASP A 3 -19.00 22.53 -1.38
C ASP A 3 -17.52 22.69 -0.97
N LYS A 4 -17.20 22.47 0.31
CA LYS A 4 -15.84 22.48 0.87
C LYS A 4 -15.19 21.09 0.93
N ALA A 5 -15.76 20.09 0.27
CA ALA A 5 -15.25 18.72 0.29
C ALA A 5 -15.29 18.02 1.68
N THR A 6 -16.14 18.50 2.60
CA THR A 6 -16.34 17.90 3.93
C THR A 6 -17.58 17.00 3.99
N PHE A 7 -17.69 16.19 5.03
CA PHE A 7 -18.80 15.28 5.28
C PHE A 7 -19.36 15.52 6.69
N VAL A 8 -20.68 15.57 6.85
CA VAL A 8 -21.31 15.68 8.18
C VAL A 8 -21.58 14.26 8.71
N ILE A 9 -20.92 13.88 9.80
CA ILE A 9 -21.07 12.58 10.47
C ILE A 9 -21.43 12.84 11.93
N ASN A 10 -22.60 12.36 12.38
CA ASN A 10 -23.16 12.60 13.72
C ASN A 10 -23.20 14.09 14.12
N GLY A 11 -23.56 14.96 13.16
CA GLY A 11 -23.67 16.41 13.38
C GLY A 11 -22.34 17.18 13.38
N ALA A 12 -21.20 16.51 13.20
CA ALA A 12 -19.88 17.15 13.10
C ALA A 12 -19.31 17.04 11.67
N GLU A 13 -18.64 18.08 11.20
CA GLU A 13 -17.91 18.03 9.93
C GLU A 13 -16.61 17.21 10.06
N ARG A 14 -16.35 16.38 9.05
CA ARG A 14 -15.19 15.50 8.92
C ARG A 14 -14.64 15.57 7.50
N VAL A 15 -13.36 15.24 7.37
CA VAL A 15 -12.67 15.13 6.07
C VAL A 15 -12.10 13.72 5.94
N VAL A 16 -12.19 13.15 4.74
CA VAL A 16 -11.53 11.90 4.39
C VAL A 16 -10.17 12.24 3.78
N VAL A 17 -9.08 11.75 4.37
CA VAL A 17 -7.73 11.90 3.82
C VAL A 17 -7.40 10.74 2.90
N SER A 18 -6.69 11.02 1.81
CA SER A 18 -6.21 9.98 0.90
C SER A 18 -5.10 9.16 1.56
N GLN A 19 -5.23 7.84 1.50
CA GLN A 19 -4.21 6.92 1.99
C GLN A 19 -3.17 6.67 0.90
N LEU A 20 -1.88 6.66 1.29
CA LEU A 20 -0.80 6.13 0.44
C LEU A 20 -0.52 4.67 0.82
N HIS A 21 -0.68 3.76 -0.12
CA HIS A 21 -0.32 2.36 0.04
C HIS A 21 0.28 1.81 -1.26
N ARG A 22 1.01 0.69 -1.16
CA ARG A 22 1.53 0.00 -2.35
C ARG A 22 0.37 -0.50 -3.20
N SER A 23 0.47 -0.32 -4.52
CA SER A 23 -0.48 -0.89 -5.47
C SER A 23 -0.35 -2.42 -5.51
N PRO A 24 -1.44 -3.13 -5.84
CA PRO A 24 -1.35 -4.52 -6.24
C PRO A 24 -0.42 -4.68 -7.44
N GLY A 25 0.28 -5.81 -7.53
CA GLY A 25 1.22 -6.09 -8.61
C GLY A 25 2.36 -7.00 -8.21
N VAL A 26 3.35 -7.10 -9.11
CA VAL A 26 4.57 -7.87 -8.89
C VAL A 26 5.71 -6.90 -8.61
N PHE A 27 6.42 -7.12 -7.51
CA PHE A 27 7.56 -6.33 -7.08
C PHE A 27 8.82 -7.18 -7.07
N PHE A 28 9.92 -6.65 -7.61
CA PHE A 28 11.21 -7.32 -7.59
C PHE A 28 12.13 -6.61 -6.61
N GLY A 29 12.83 -7.39 -5.78
CA GLY A 29 13.78 -6.91 -4.79
C GLY A 29 15.16 -7.49 -5.02
N GLN A 30 16.19 -6.77 -4.55
CA GLN A 30 17.54 -7.29 -4.47
C GLN A 30 18.13 -6.96 -3.10
N SER A 31 18.79 -7.93 -2.48
CA SER A 31 19.61 -7.73 -1.28
C SER A 31 20.96 -8.42 -1.44
N VAL A 32 21.89 -8.14 -0.53
CA VAL A 32 23.22 -8.79 -0.52
C VAL A 32 23.31 -9.60 0.77
N HIS A 33 23.54 -10.90 0.64
CA HIS A 33 23.83 -11.76 1.78
C HIS A 33 25.18 -11.39 2.41
N ALA A 34 25.36 -11.73 3.69
CA ALA A 34 26.60 -11.48 4.41
C ALA A 34 27.85 -12.14 3.77
N ASN A 35 27.66 -13.20 2.97
CA ASN A 35 28.73 -13.86 2.19
C ASN A 35 29.03 -13.17 0.84
N GLY A 36 28.39 -12.04 0.55
CA GLY A 36 28.56 -11.28 -0.70
C GLY A 36 27.64 -11.71 -1.84
N THR A 37 26.86 -12.78 -1.69
CA THR A 37 25.94 -13.25 -2.74
C THR A 37 24.78 -12.28 -2.91
N LYS A 38 24.48 -11.90 -4.16
CA LYS A 38 23.27 -11.14 -4.50
C LYS A 38 22.05 -12.05 -4.43
N LEU A 39 21.07 -11.66 -3.64
CA LEU A 39 19.75 -12.28 -3.58
C LEU A 39 18.75 -11.48 -4.38
N TYR A 40 17.89 -12.19 -5.10
CA TYR A 40 16.75 -11.62 -5.80
C TYR A 40 15.48 -12.19 -5.21
N SER A 41 14.45 -11.36 -5.09
CA SER A 41 13.12 -11.77 -4.63
C SER A 41 12.05 -11.23 -5.57
N ALA A 42 10.93 -11.94 -5.64
CA ALA A 42 9.72 -11.49 -6.31
C ALA A 42 8.57 -11.54 -5.30
N ARG A 43 7.72 -10.53 -5.25
CA ARG A 43 6.53 -10.52 -4.38
C ARG A 43 5.31 -10.18 -5.20
N ILE A 44 4.28 -11.02 -5.10
CA ILE A 44 2.97 -10.78 -5.71
C ILE A 44 2.05 -10.25 -4.61
N ILE A 45 1.64 -8.99 -4.75
CA ILE A 45 0.69 -8.33 -3.85
C ILE A 45 -0.68 -8.34 -4.54
N PRO A 46 -1.65 -9.17 -4.09
CA PRO A 46 -2.99 -9.14 -4.63
C PRO A 46 -3.77 -7.93 -4.11
N PHE A 47 -4.86 -7.57 -4.81
CA PHE A 47 -5.79 -6.54 -4.32
C PHE A 47 -6.51 -6.97 -3.03
N LYS A 48 -6.83 -8.26 -2.93
CA LYS A 48 -7.38 -8.92 -1.73
C LYS A 48 -6.81 -10.33 -1.63
N GLY A 49 -6.39 -10.76 -0.45
CA GLY A 49 -5.91 -12.12 -0.20
C GLY A 49 -4.45 -12.19 0.29
N SER A 50 -3.93 -13.41 0.34
CA SER A 50 -2.59 -13.71 0.86
C SER A 50 -1.48 -13.25 -0.09
N TRP A 51 -0.36 -12.82 0.48
CA TRP A 51 0.82 -12.45 -0.28
C TRP A 51 1.60 -13.68 -0.71
N ILE A 52 2.21 -13.62 -1.88
CA ILE A 52 3.13 -14.65 -2.40
C ILE A 52 4.51 -14.01 -2.52
N GLU A 53 5.53 -14.70 -2.04
CA GLU A 53 6.96 -14.30 -2.07
C GLU A 53 7.83 -15.38 -2.70
#